data_AF-A0A948KH99-F1
#
_entry.id   AF-A0A948KH99-F1
#
_cell.length_a   1.000
_cell.length_b   1.000
_cell.length_c   1.000
_cell.angle_alpha   90.00
_cell.angle_beta   90.00
_cell.angle_gamma   90.00
#
_symmetry.space_group_name_H-M   'P 1'
#
loop_
_entity.id
_entity.type
_entity.pdbx_description
1 polymer ?
#
loop_
_entity_poly.entity_id
_entity_poly.type
_entity_poly.pdbx_seq_one_letter_code
_entity_poly.pdbx_strand_id
1 'polypeptide(L)'
;VKMLWYPVRDGDPRAVALYRRHYSCRDPKVDLCRYGFSGKGESMVLLTLDCLALFCWRLVKGEGVNCSVFHNESSLLSSELVKEADELAYVRWPGERHYTYVNSKKIRSTNPGACFMFAGWRKCGVSKGGLIILEKCY
;
A
#
# COMPACT_ATOMS: atom_id res chain seq x y z
N VAL A 1 -20.02 -8.05 -3.90
CA VAL A 1 -18.77 -7.36 -3.53
C VAL A 1 -18.58 -6.22 -4.50
N LYS A 2 -18.42 -4.98 -4.02
CA LYS A 2 -18.08 -3.85 -4.89
C LYS A 2 -16.63 -4.09 -5.32
N MET A 3 -16.37 -4.24 -6.61
CA MET A 3 -15.02 -4.48 -7.11
C MET A 3 -14.37 -3.11 -7.34
N LEU A 4 -13.70 -2.57 -6.32
CA LEU A 4 -13.06 -1.24 -6.39
C LEU A 4 -11.70 -1.31 -7.09
N TRP A 5 -11.01 -2.45 -6.97
CA TRP A 5 -9.64 -2.62 -7.43
C TRP A 5 -9.52 -3.36 -8.75
N TYR A 6 -8.63 -2.86 -9.61
CA TYR A 6 -8.18 -3.52 -10.83
C TYR A 6 -6.67 -3.82 -10.74
N PRO A 7 -6.23 -5.07 -11.01
CA PRO A 7 -4.81 -5.41 -10.96
C PRO A 7 -4.07 -4.79 -12.15
N VAL A 8 -2.95 -4.13 -11.86
CA VAL A 8 -2.07 -3.53 -12.87
C VAL A 8 -0.62 -3.97 -12.65
N ARG A 9 0.25 -3.66 -13.62
CA ARG A 9 1.71 -3.82 -13.45
C ARG A 9 2.26 -2.60 -12.71
N ASP A 10 3.37 -2.77 -12.01
CA ASP A 10 4.05 -1.66 -11.31
C ASP A 10 4.75 -0.66 -12.25
N GLY A 11 4.86 -0.99 -13.54
CA GLY A 11 5.23 -0.06 -14.61
C GLY A 11 4.04 0.62 -15.31
N ASP A 12 2.79 0.38 -14.88
CA ASP A 12 1.63 1.03 -15.49
C ASP A 12 1.73 2.57 -15.32
N PRO A 13 1.66 3.36 -16.40
CA PRO A 13 1.84 4.82 -16.32
C PRO A 13 0.89 5.50 -15.33
N ARG A 14 -0.33 4.97 -15.15
CA ARG A 14 -1.35 5.53 -14.24
C ARG A 14 -0.98 5.27 -12.78
N ALA A 15 -0.51 4.06 -12.48
CA ALA A 15 0.00 3.72 -11.15
C ALA A 15 1.30 4.49 -10.84
N VAL A 16 2.21 4.59 -11.81
CA VAL A 16 3.45 5.39 -11.67
C VAL A 16 3.13 6.86 -11.39
N ALA A 17 2.11 7.43 -12.04
CA ALA A 17 1.70 8.80 -11.79
C ALA A 17 1.28 9.03 -10.32
N LEU A 18 0.46 8.15 -9.74
CA LEU A 18 0.09 8.20 -8.32
C LEU A 18 1.30 7.97 -7.41
N TYR A 19 2.13 6.97 -7.71
CA TYR A 19 3.32 6.67 -6.92
C TYR A 19 4.30 7.85 -6.85
N ARG A 20 4.48 8.59 -7.96
CA ARG A 20 5.33 9.80 -7.99
C ARG A 20 4.86 10.90 -7.02
N ARG A 21 3.58 10.91 -6.63
CA ARG A 21 3.02 11.85 -5.64
C ARG A 21 3.01 11.28 -4.22
N HIS A 22 3.35 10.01 -4.05
CA HIS A 22 3.46 9.37 -2.74
C HIS A 22 4.79 9.75 -2.06
N TYR A 23 4.76 9.97 -0.74
CA TYR A 23 5.92 10.47 0.01
C TYR A 23 7.13 9.52 0.02
N SER A 24 6.94 8.24 -0.33
CA SER A 24 8.01 7.23 -0.40
C SER A 24 8.73 7.20 -1.74
N CYS A 25 8.29 7.96 -2.74
CA CYS A 25 8.95 8.02 -4.04
C CYS A 25 10.38 8.56 -3.87
N ARG A 26 11.37 7.76 -4.27
CA ARG A 26 12.79 8.04 -3.99
C ARG A 26 13.44 8.95 -5.02
N ASP A 27 13.30 8.64 -6.30
CA ASP A 27 13.97 9.38 -7.38
C ASP A 27 12.99 9.63 -8.54
N PRO A 28 12.60 10.89 -8.80
CA PRO A 28 11.69 11.24 -9.89
C PRO A 28 12.33 11.06 -11.28
N LYS A 29 13.66 10.94 -11.38
CA LYS A 29 14.40 10.80 -12.65
C LYS A 29 14.40 9.36 -13.18
N VAL A 30 14.08 8.38 -12.34
CA VAL A 30 14.02 6.98 -12.77
C VAL A 30 12.80 6.77 -13.68
N ASP A 31 13.02 6.06 -14.79
CA ASP A 31 11.95 5.61 -15.68
C ASP A 31 11.20 4.43 -15.04
N LEU A 32 10.32 4.76 -14.10
CA LEU A 32 9.50 3.77 -13.38
C LEU A 32 8.49 3.07 -14.28
N CYS A 33 8.12 3.65 -15.43
CA CYS A 33 7.28 2.95 -16.41
C CYS A 33 8.01 1.75 -17.01
N ARG A 34 9.34 1.88 -17.21
CA ARG A 34 10.19 0.79 -17.70
C ARG A 34 10.61 -0.19 -16.62
N TYR A 35 10.97 0.31 -15.43
CA TYR A 35 11.61 -0.51 -14.39
C TYR A 35 10.70 -0.94 -13.24
N GLY A 36 9.49 -0.37 -13.16
CA GLY A 36 8.56 -0.61 -12.07
C GLY A 36 8.97 0.09 -10.76
N PHE A 37 8.01 0.35 -9.88
CA PHE A 37 8.27 0.93 -8.56
C PHE A 37 8.29 -0.10 -7.42
N SER A 38 7.85 -1.34 -7.66
CA SER A 38 7.78 -2.35 -6.60
C SER A 38 9.11 -3.08 -6.37
N GLY A 39 10.04 -3.00 -7.33
CA GLY A 39 11.34 -3.67 -7.26
C GLY A 39 11.24 -5.18 -7.48
N LYS A 40 12.35 -5.90 -7.27
CA LYS A 40 12.39 -7.35 -7.48
C LYS A 40 11.56 -8.10 -6.43
N GLY A 41 10.96 -9.22 -6.83
CA GLY A 41 10.15 -10.10 -5.99
C GLY A 41 8.70 -10.16 -6.44
N GLU A 42 7.87 -10.82 -5.64
CA GLU A 42 6.43 -10.87 -5.90
C GLU A 42 5.74 -9.61 -5.36
N SER A 43 4.89 -9.03 -6.19
CA SER A 43 4.05 -7.88 -5.83
C SER A 43 2.65 -8.02 -6.40
N MET A 44 1.72 -7.27 -5.81
CA MET A 44 0.37 -7.09 -6.31
C MET A 44 0.08 -5.60 -6.27
N VAL A 45 -0.12 -5.01 -7.46
CA VAL A 45 -0.46 -3.60 -7.61
C VAL A 45 -1.92 -3.49 -8.01
N LEU A 46 -2.65 -2.67 -7.27
CA LEU A 46 -4.07 -2.43 -7.43
C LEU A 46 -4.30 -0.94 -7.71
N LEU A 47 -5.14 -0.67 -8.69
CA LEU A 47 -5.55 0.67 -9.08
C LEU A 47 -7.08 0.74 -9.11
N THR A 48 -7.68 1.81 -8.62
CA THR A 48 -9.13 2.01 -8.79
C THR A 48 -9.47 2.31 -10.24
N LEU A 49 -10.72 2.04 -10.65
CA LEU A 49 -11.17 2.28 -12.03
C LEU A 49 -11.04 3.74 -12.48
N ASP A 50 -11.25 4.68 -11.56
CA ASP A 50 -11.06 6.11 -11.78
C ASP A 50 -9.58 6.56 -11.75
N CYS A 51 -8.66 5.63 -11.47
CA CYS A 51 -7.22 5.88 -11.35
C CYS A 51 -6.87 6.92 -10.28
N LEU A 52 -7.68 7.01 -9.21
CA LEU A 52 -7.47 7.95 -8.12
C LEU A 52 -6.94 7.31 -6.83
N ALA A 53 -6.90 5.98 -6.73
CA ALA A 53 -6.24 5.29 -5.62
C ALA A 53 -5.32 4.16 -6.11
N LEU A 54 -4.19 4.02 -5.42
CA LEU A 54 -3.14 3.04 -5.67
C LEU A 54 -2.87 2.25 -4.39
N PHE A 55 -2.76 0.93 -4.53
CA PHE A 55 -2.31 0.02 -3.48
C PHE A 55 -1.21 -0.89 -4.02
N CYS A 56 -0.12 -1.09 -3.28
CA CYS A 56 0.95 -2.01 -3.67
C CYS A 56 1.39 -2.90 -2.52
N TRP A 57 1.10 -4.20 -2.66
CA TRP A 57 1.59 -5.25 -1.79
C TRP A 57 2.89 -5.85 -2.31
N ARG A 58 3.78 -6.22 -1.40
CA ARG A 58 5.02 -6.95 -1.69
C ARG A 58 5.18 -8.11 -0.74
N LEU A 59 5.42 -9.31 -1.26
CA LEU A 59 5.78 -10.45 -0.44
C LEU A 59 7.24 -10.32 -0.01
N VAL A 60 7.48 -10.32 1.30
CA VAL A 60 8.81 -10.30 1.91
C VAL A 60 8.99 -11.63 2.64
N LYS A 61 9.84 -12.50 2.07
CA LYS A 61 10.06 -13.86 2.61
C LYS A 61 10.50 -13.80 4.07
N GLY A 62 9.76 -14.49 4.94
CA GLY A 62 10.02 -14.55 6.38
C GLY A 62 9.46 -13.38 7.20
N GLU A 63 8.90 -12.34 6.56
CA GLU A 63 8.24 -11.22 7.26
C GLU A 63 6.74 -11.12 6.98
N GLY A 64 6.30 -11.57 5.79
CA GLY A 64 4.91 -11.55 5.34
C GLY A 64 4.67 -10.61 4.15
N VAL A 65 3.43 -10.17 3.97
CA VAL A 65 3.00 -9.25 2.90
C VAL A 65 3.02 -7.81 3.39
N ASN A 66 3.88 -7.00 2.79
CA ASN A 66 4.04 -5.59 3.11
C ASN A 66 3.18 -4.70 2.19
N CYS A 67 2.35 -3.83 2.76
CA CYS A 67 1.81 -2.68 2.03
C CYS A 67 2.92 -1.63 1.89
N SER A 68 3.55 -1.64 0.72
CA SER A 68 4.67 -0.77 0.37
C SER A 68 4.23 0.60 -0.14
N VAL A 69 3.01 0.71 -0.70
CA VAL A 69 2.42 1.96 -1.17
C VAL A 69 0.91 1.90 -0.95
N PHE A 70 0.36 2.94 -0.32
CA PHE A 70 -1.07 3.24 -0.38
C PHE A 70 -1.24 4.74 -0.58
N HIS A 71 -1.94 5.13 -1.63
CA HIS A 71 -2.20 6.52 -1.96
C HIS A 71 -3.65 6.65 -2.44
N ASN A 72 -4.38 7.63 -1.91
CA ASN A 72 -5.78 7.86 -2.26
C ASN A 72 -6.02 9.35 -2.50
N GLU A 73 -6.40 9.69 -3.72
CA GLU A 73 -6.84 11.01 -4.17
C GLU A 73 -8.34 11.03 -4.54
N SER A 74 -9.04 9.91 -4.35
CA SER A 74 -10.47 9.77 -4.62
C SER A 74 -11.33 10.27 -3.44
N SER A 75 -12.65 10.30 -3.64
CA SER A 75 -13.63 10.53 -2.57
C SER A 75 -14.00 9.27 -1.77
N LEU A 76 -13.47 8.09 -2.15
CA LEU A 76 -13.73 6.84 -1.45
C LEU A 76 -13.06 6.83 -0.09
N LEU A 77 -13.72 6.20 0.89
CA LEU A 77 -13.18 6.09 2.23
C LEU A 77 -11.94 5.19 2.25
N SER A 78 -10.80 5.76 2.65
CA SER A 78 -9.51 5.06 2.66
C SER A 78 -9.52 3.76 3.48
N SER A 79 -10.32 3.65 4.54
CA SER A 79 -10.42 2.42 5.32
C SER A 79 -11.13 1.29 4.57
N GLU A 80 -12.14 1.60 3.75
CA GLU A 80 -12.81 0.61 2.90
C GLU A 80 -11.86 0.13 1.79
N LEU A 81 -11.11 1.06 1.19
CA LEU A 81 -10.07 0.74 0.21
C LEU A 81 -9.01 -0.19 0.80
N VAL A 82 -8.51 0.11 2.02
CA VAL A 82 -7.56 -0.76 2.73
C VAL A 82 -8.16 -2.13 3.01
N LYS A 83 -9.41 -2.21 3.48
CA LYS A 83 -10.07 -3.47 3.80
C LYS A 83 -10.21 -4.37 2.58
N GLU A 84 -10.69 -3.84 1.45
CA GLU A 84 -10.83 -4.63 0.23
C GLU A 84 -9.48 -5.05 -0.36
N ALA A 85 -8.46 -4.17 -0.30
CA ALA A 85 -7.11 -4.50 -0.76
C ALA A 85 -6.45 -5.60 0.10
N ASP A 86 -6.72 -5.60 1.40
CA ASP A 86 -6.26 -6.60 2.37
C ASP A 86 -6.91 -7.97 2.12
N GLU A 87 -8.22 -8.01 1.86
CA GLU A 87 -8.95 -9.22 1.47
C GLU A 87 -8.38 -9.83 0.17
N LEU A 88 -8.08 -9.00 -0.84
CA LEU A 88 -7.43 -9.46 -2.06
C LEU A 88 -6.02 -10.02 -1.82
N ALA A 89 -5.25 -9.39 -0.92
CA ALA A 89 -3.92 -9.88 -0.56
C ALA A 89 -3.99 -11.22 0.16
N TYR A 90 -4.99 -11.40 1.04
CA TYR A 90 -5.20 -12.64 1.78
C TYR A 90 -5.54 -13.79 0.84
N VAL A 91 -6.39 -13.56 -0.17
CA VAL A 91 -6.68 -14.57 -1.20
C VAL A 91 -5.43 -14.95 -1.98
N ARG A 92 -4.56 -13.99 -2.29
CA ARG A 92 -3.33 -14.24 -3.05
C ARG A 92 -2.25 -14.94 -2.23
N TRP A 93 -2.08 -14.55 -0.97
CA TRP A 93 -1.06 -15.07 -0.06
C TRP A 93 -1.70 -15.48 1.28
N PRO A 94 -2.47 -16.57 1.30
CA PRO A 94 -3.19 -16.98 2.49
C PRO A 94 -2.25 -17.38 3.62
N GLY A 95 -2.58 -16.97 4.84
CA GLY A 95 -1.81 -17.28 6.05
C GLY A 95 -0.57 -16.41 6.28
N GLU A 96 -0.23 -15.53 5.34
CA GLU A 96 0.87 -14.58 5.53
C GLU A 96 0.47 -13.40 6.43
N ARG A 97 1.42 -12.91 7.21
CA ARG A 97 1.24 -11.69 8.02
C ARG A 97 1.11 -10.48 7.10
N HIS A 98 0.09 -9.65 7.29
CA HIS A 98 -0.01 -8.37 6.57
C HIS A 98 0.45 -7.21 7.44
N TYR A 99 1.31 -6.35 6.88
CA TYR A 99 1.89 -5.24 7.64
C TYR A 99 2.22 -4.01 6.77
N THR A 100 2.40 -2.87 7.42
CA THR A 100 2.86 -1.64 6.76
C THR A 100 3.74 -0.79 7.66
N TYR A 101 4.50 0.12 7.05
CA TYR A 101 5.31 1.11 7.72
C TYR A 101 4.78 2.51 7.42
N VAL A 102 4.44 3.26 8.47
CA VAL A 102 3.93 4.63 8.34
C VAL A 102 4.98 5.62 8.85
N ASN A 103 5.36 6.55 7.98
CA ASN A 103 6.22 7.67 8.36
C ASN A 103 5.37 8.83 8.88
N SER A 104 5.20 8.91 10.20
CA SER A 104 4.43 9.98 10.85
C SER A 104 4.93 11.39 10.54
N LYS A 105 6.22 11.55 10.19
CA LYS A 105 6.84 12.84 9.86
C LYS A 105 6.57 13.31 8.43
N LYS A 106 6.01 12.45 7.57
CA LYS A 106 5.78 12.74 6.14
C LYS A 106 4.29 12.83 5.76
N ILE A 107 3.41 12.77 6.75
CA ILE A 107 1.97 12.86 6.56
C ILE A 107 1.41 14.05 7.34
N ARG A 108 0.29 14.61 6.87
CA ARG A 108 -0.40 15.72 7.54
C ARG A 108 -1.30 15.27 8.69
N SER A 109 -1.73 14.01 8.68
CA SER A 109 -2.63 13.45 9.71
C SER A 109 -1.97 13.47 11.09
N THR A 110 -2.70 13.96 12.08
CA THR A 110 -2.33 13.88 13.50
C THR A 110 -2.47 12.47 14.07
N ASN A 111 -3.20 11.58 13.37
CA ASN A 111 -3.31 10.17 13.70
C ASN A 111 -2.72 9.30 12.56
N PRO A 112 -1.39 9.07 12.55
CA PRO A 112 -0.73 8.26 11.55
C PRO A 112 -1.29 6.84 11.46
N GLY A 113 -1.65 6.44 10.23
CA GLY A 113 -2.22 5.12 9.97
C GLY A 113 -3.69 4.96 10.35
N ALA A 114 -4.42 6.06 10.60
CA ALA A 114 -5.83 6.01 10.96
C ALA A 114 -6.68 5.14 10.02
N CYS A 115 -6.48 5.25 8.70
CA CYS A 115 -7.21 4.44 7.72
C CYS A 115 -7.01 2.93 7.92
N PHE A 116 -5.79 2.50 8.25
CA PHE A 116 -5.51 1.10 8.57
C PHE A 116 -6.19 0.69 9.88
N MET A 117 -6.11 1.54 10.91
CA MET A 117 -6.76 1.25 12.20
C MET A 117 -8.29 1.14 12.07
N PHE A 118 -8.92 2.02 11.29
CA PHE A 118 -10.34 1.91 10.95
C PHE A 118 -10.66 0.69 10.08
N ALA A 119 -9.71 0.18 9.30
CA ALA A 119 -9.81 -1.09 8.58
C ALA A 119 -9.54 -2.33 9.48
N GLY A 120 -9.44 -2.15 10.80
CA GLY A 120 -9.23 -3.23 11.76
C GLY A 120 -7.76 -3.68 11.89
N TRP A 121 -6.81 -2.82 11.54
CA TRP A 121 -5.39 -3.06 11.81
C TRP A 121 -5.01 -2.51 13.18
N ARG A 122 -3.90 -3.00 13.75
CA ARG A 122 -3.37 -2.48 15.01
C ARG A 122 -1.93 -2.01 14.88
N LYS A 123 -1.51 -1.11 15.77
CA LYS A 123 -0.09 -0.78 15.96
C LYS A 123 0.58 -1.95 16.67
N CYS A 124 1.72 -2.40 16.15
CA CYS A 124 2.48 -3.52 16.71
C CYS A 124 3.95 -3.18 17.03
N GLY A 125 4.40 -1.95 16.73
CA GLY A 125 5.73 -1.51 17.08
C GLY A 125 6.19 -0.26 16.33
N VAL A 126 7.49 0.01 16.45
CA VAL A 126 8.19 1.09 15.75
C VAL A 126 9.50 0.52 15.20
N SER A 127 9.81 0.81 13.94
CA SER A 127 11.05 0.37 13.33
C SER A 127 12.26 1.12 13.89
N LYS A 128 13.48 0.60 13.67
CA LYS A 128 14.72 1.31 14.05
C LYS A 128 14.81 2.73 13.49
N GLY A 129 14.19 2.97 12.32
CA GLY A 129 14.12 4.29 11.67
C GLY A 129 12.98 5.19 12.17
N GLY A 130 12.23 4.76 13.19
CA GLY A 130 11.10 5.53 13.74
C GLY A 130 9.80 5.43 12.95
N LEU A 131 9.65 4.44 12.06
CA LEU A 131 8.39 4.23 11.33
C LEU A 131 7.42 3.45 12.21
N ILE A 132 6.16 3.88 12.27
CA ILE A 132 5.11 3.15 12.99
C ILE A 132 4.81 1.87 12.18
N ILE A 133 4.80 0.73 12.87
CA ILE A 133 4.46 -0.56 12.27
C ILE A 133 3.03 -0.88 12.62
N LEU A 134 2.22 -1.13 11.59
CA LEU A 134 0.85 -1.60 11.70
C LEU A 134 0.76 -2.99 11.10
N GLU A 135 -0.11 -3.83 11.65
CA GLU A 135 -0.39 -5.17 11.14
C GLU A 135 -1.88 -5.50 11.21
N LYS A 136 -2.31 -6.38 10.30
CA LYS A 136 -3.65 -6.95 10.32
C LYS A 136 -3.74 -8.00 11.42
N CYS A 137 -4.80 -7.93 12.22
CA CYS A 137 -5.19 -9.02 13.12
C CYS A 137 -6.25 -9.86 12.40
N TYR A 138 -5.99 -11.17 12.32
CA TYR A 138 -6.98 -12.17 11.96
C TYR A 138 -7.44 -12.89 13.22
#